data_AF-A0A2M7B9G1-F1
#
_entry.id   AF-A0A2M7B9G1-F1
#
_cell.length_a   1.000
_cell.length_b   1.000
_cell.length_c   1.000
_cell.angle_alpha   90.00
_cell.angle_beta   90.00
_cell.angle_gamma   90.00
#
_symmetry.space_group_name_H-M   'P 1'
#
loop_
_entity.id
_entity.type
_entity.pdbx_description
1 polymer ?
#
loop_
_entity_poly.entity_id
_entity_poly.type
_entity_poly.pdbx_seq_one_letter_code
_entity_poly.pdbx_strand_id
1 'polypeptide(L)' 'IIEFLIKPGQFVKTGSALAKITNVLGKIEEIIFATKDCYIIALNDYAVSFPGDSLLGVAVAVKTQNEDNKTQSAPKG' A
#
# COMPACT_ATOMS: atom_id res chain seq x y z
N ILE A 1 -19.43 1.58 2.38
CA ILE A 1 -19.38 0.63 1.23
C ILE A 1 -18.00 0.72 0.62
N ILE A 2 -17.38 -0.42 0.32
CA ILE A 2 -16.03 -0.47 -0.25
C ILE A 2 -16.12 -0.74 -1.75
N GLU A 3 -15.39 0.05 -2.53
CA GLU A 3 -15.18 -0.18 -3.97
C GLU A 3 -13.67 -0.36 -4.22
N PHE A 4 -13.24 -1.58 -4.58
CA PHE A 4 -11.85 -1.83 -4.93
C PHE A 4 -11.57 -1.41 -6.38
N LEU A 5 -10.50 -0.65 -6.58
CA LEU A 5 -10.06 -0.15 -7.89
C LEU A 5 -8.96 -1.02 -8.52
N ILE A 6 -8.55 -2.08 -7.81
CA ILE A 6 -7.44 -2.95 -8.16
C ILE A 6 -7.87 -4.42 -8.08
N LYS A 7 -7.02 -5.33 -8.56
CA LYS A 7 -7.27 -6.78 -8.54
C LYS A 7 -6.12 -7.54 -7.86
N PRO A 8 -6.38 -8.72 -7.27
CA PRO A 8 -5.31 -9.60 -6.80
C PRO A 8 -4.32 -9.92 -7.93
N GLY A 9 -3.04 -9.98 -7.60
CA GLY A 9 -1.93 -10.16 -8.56
C GLY A 9 -1.48 -8.89 -9.26
N GLN A 10 -2.19 -7.77 -9.12
CA GLN A 10 -1.81 -6.50 -9.74
C GLN A 10 -0.63 -5.84 -8.99
N PHE A 11 0.33 -5.32 -9.75
CA PHE A 11 1.37 -4.42 -9.24
C PHE A 11 0.86 -2.98 -9.20
N VAL A 12 1.13 -2.26 -8.11
CA VAL A 12 0.73 -0.87 -7.92
C VAL A 12 1.92 -0.05 -7.41
N LYS A 13 2.00 1.20 -7.86
CA LYS A 13 3.01 2.16 -7.40
C LYS A 13 2.50 2.94 -6.19
N THR A 14 3.44 3.43 -5.40
CA THR A 14 3.20 4.39 -4.32
C THR A 14 2.33 5.56 -4.82
N GLY A 15 1.30 5.92 -4.05
CA GLY A 15 0.32 6.95 -4.39
C GLY A 15 -0.84 6.49 -5.29
N SER A 16 -0.84 5.24 -5.77
CA SER A 16 -1.96 4.70 -6.55
C SER A 16 -3.19 4.49 -5.66
N ALA A 17 -4.38 4.83 -6.16
CA ALA A 17 -5.63 4.57 -5.46
C ALA A 17 -5.95 3.06 -5.49
N LEU A 18 -6.26 2.49 -4.32
CA LEU A 18 -6.54 1.07 -4.12
C LEU A 18 -8.03 0.81 -3.94
N ALA A 19 -8.70 1.63 -3.14
CA ALA A 19 -10.12 1.49 -2.86
C ALA A 19 -10.75 2.85 -2.54
N LYS A 20 -12.06 2.94 -2.75
CA LYS A 20 -12.88 4.06 -2.29
C LYS A 20 -13.83 3.59 -1.20
N ILE A 21 -13.98 4.41 -0.17
CA ILE A 21 -14.96 4.21 0.89
C ILE A 21 -16.05 5.26 0.71
N THR A 22 -17.27 4.79 0.50
CA THR A 22 -18.45 5.64 0.37
C THR A 22 -19.42 5.40 1.51
N ASN A 23 -20.13 6.45 1.93
CA ASN A 23 -21.23 6.33 2.86
C ASN A 23 -22.50 5.81 2.16
N VAL A 24 -23.56 5.56 2.94
CA VAL A 24 -24.84 5.04 2.42
C VAL A 24 -25.56 5.99 1.45
N LEU A 25 -25.17 7.27 1.43
CA LEU A 25 -25.68 8.28 0.49
C LEU A 25 -24.84 8.37 -0.79
N GLY A 26 -23.80 7.55 -0.93
CA GLY A 26 -22.91 7.52 -2.09
C GLY A 26 -21.83 8.61 -2.09
N LYS A 27 -21.68 9.38 -1.01
CA LYS A 27 -20.59 10.36 -0.89
C LYS A 27 -19.28 9.62 -0.58
N ILE A 28 -18.20 10.03 -1.23
CA ILE A 28 -16.84 9.54 -0.93
C ILE A 28 -16.42 10.13 0.42
N GLU A 29 -16.17 9.24 1.38
CA GLU A 29 -15.61 9.60 2.70
C GLU A 29 -14.08 9.51 2.64
N GLU A 30 -13.54 8.47 1.99
CA GLU A 30 -12.10 8.23 1.96
C GLU A 30 -11.66 7.53 0.66
N ILE A 31 -10.43 7.81 0.22
CA ILE A 31 -9.74 7.04 -0.82
C ILE A 31 -8.48 6.45 -0.20
N ILE A 32 -8.34 5.14 -0.30
CA ILE A 32 -7.17 4.42 0.21
C ILE A 32 -6.09 4.42 -0.86
N PHE A 33 -4.88 4.84 -0.50
CA PHE A 33 -3.73 4.93 -1.41
C PHE A 33 -2.63 3.96 -1.01
N ALA A 34 -1.90 3.45 -2.00
CA ALA A 34 -0.69 2.66 -1.77
C ALA A 34 0.40 3.52 -1.13
N THR A 35 0.90 3.12 0.05
CA THR A 35 1.99 3.84 0.73
C THR A 35 3.38 3.42 0.26
N LYS A 36 3.47 2.28 -0.44
CA LYS A 36 4.69 1.72 -1.03
C LYS A 36 4.35 1.00 -2.33
N ASP A 37 5.35 0.82 -3.18
CA ASP A 37 5.26 -0.05 -4.35
C ASP A 37 5.03 -1.49 -3.87
N CYS A 38 3.95 -2.11 -4.36
CA CYS A 38 3.50 -3.38 -3.82
C CYS A 38 2.71 -4.22 -4.82
N TYR A 39 2.54 -5.50 -4.49
CA TYR A 39 1.61 -6.41 -5.16
C TYR A 39 0.39 -6.62 -4.28
N ILE A 40 -0.79 -6.62 -4.90
CA ILE A 40 -2.04 -6.97 -4.23
C ILE A 40 -2.12 -8.49 -4.10
N ILE A 41 -2.25 -9.00 -2.87
CA ILE A 41 -2.29 -10.44 -2.60
C ILE A 41 -3.71 -10.90 -2.30
N ALA A 42 -4.47 -10.11 -1.54
CA ALA A 42 -5.82 -10.45 -1.12
C ALA A 42 -6.70 -9.21 -1.03
N LEU A 43 -7.98 -9.37 -1.35
CA LEU A 43 -9.05 -8.40 -1.13
C LEU A 43 -10.09 -9.04 -0.23
N ASN A 44 -10.61 -8.30 0.74
CA ASN A 44 -11.69 -8.78 1.58
C ASN A 44 -13.04 -8.65 0.86
N ASP A 45 -13.87 -9.69 0.97
CA ASP A 45 -15.15 -9.83 0.25
C ASP A 45 -16.35 -9.30 1.05
N TYR A 46 -16.17 -8.20 1.78
CA TYR A 46 -17.24 -7.57 2.58
C TYR A 46 -17.68 -6.28 1.91
N ALA A 47 -19.00 -6.07 1.79
CA ALA A 47 -19.57 -4.85 1.20
C ALA A 47 -19.50 -3.63 2.14
N VAL A 48 -19.32 -3.85 3.44
CA VAL A 48 -19.28 -2.83 4.50
C VAL A 48 -18.08 -3.11 5.41
N SER A 49 -17.36 -2.06 5.78
CA SER A 49 -16.30 -2.10 6.80
C SER A 49 -16.51 -1.02 7.85
N PHE A 50 -15.86 -1.25 8.98
CA PHE A 50 -15.75 -0.33 10.10
C PHE A 50 -14.31 0.17 10.24
N PRO A 51 -14.09 1.32 10.90
CA PRO A 51 -12.75 1.80 11.18
C PRO A 51 -11.93 0.75 11.95
N GLY A 52 -10.72 0.47 11.45
CA GLY A 52 -9.84 -0.56 12.01
C GLY A 52 -9.92 -1.92 11.30
N ASP A 53 -10.92 -2.15 10.46
CA ASP A 53 -10.98 -3.37 9.64
C ASP A 53 -9.83 -3.42 8.62
N SER A 54 -9.22 -4.59 8.50
CA SER A 54 -8.31 -4.86 7.38
C SER A 54 -9.11 -4.91 6.08
N LEU A 55 -8.68 -4.17 5.06
CA LEU A 55 -9.36 -4.12 3.76
C LEU A 55 -8.71 -5.02 2.71
N LEU A 56 -7.38 -5.05 2.68
CA LEU A 56 -6.61 -5.77 1.68
C LEU A 56 -5.23 -6.17 2.21
N GLY A 57 -4.67 -7.23 1.63
CA GLY A 57 -3.31 -7.68 1.88
C GLY A 57 -2.39 -7.26 0.75
N VAL A 58 -1.24 -6.67 1.08
CA VAL A 58 -0.20 -6.30 0.11
C VAL A 58 1.14 -6.95 0.43
N ALA A 59 1.87 -7.34 -0.61
CA ALA A 59 3.27 -7.73 -0.50
C ALA A 59 4.15 -6.58 -0.95
N VAL A 60 5.07 -6.16 -0.08
CA VAL A 60 6.05 -5.11 -0.35
C VAL A 60 7.43 -5.74 -0.42
N ALA A 61 8.25 -5.34 -1.39
CA ALA A 61 9.63 -5.77 -1.46
C ALA A 61 10.41 -5.26 -0.24
N VAL A 62 11.09 -6.17 0.45
CA VAL A 62 12.03 -5.80 1.51
C VAL A 62 13.30 -5.30 0.84
N LYS A 63 13.61 -4.02 0.97
CA LYS A 63 14.95 -3.53 0.66
C LYS A 63 15.87 -3.93 1.82
N THR A 64 16.69 -4.96 1.62
CA THR A 64 17.78 -5.26 2.55
C THR A 64 18.78 -4.11 2.50
N GLN A 65 18.91 -3.35 3.59
CA GLN A 65 20.00 -2.40 3.74
C GLN A 65 21.30 -3.19 3.99
N ASN A 66 22.00 -3.56 2.92
CA ASN A 66 23.40 -3.91 2.95
C ASN A 66 24.10 -3.08 1.88
N GLU A 67 25.25 -2.52 2.25
CA GLU A 67 26.15 -1.64 1.46
C GLU A 67 25.85 -0.13 1.58
N ASP A 68 26.50 0.49 2.58
CA ASP A 68 27.31 1.72 2.41
C ASP A 68 28.03 2.04 3.74
N ASN A 69 29.04 1.23 4.09
CA ASN A 69 30.00 1.59 5.14
C ASN A 69 31.41 1.05 4.84
N LYS A 70 31.88 1.28 3.61
CA LYS A 70 33.29 1.30 3.20
C LYS A 70 33.34 2.31 2.06
N THR A 71 33.78 3.55 2.24
CA THR A 71 35.19 3.91 2.22
C THR A 71 35.28 5.42 2.49
N GLN A 72 35.93 5.84 3.59
CA GLN A 72 36.75 7.06 3.64
C GLN A 72 37.46 7.15 5.01
N SER A 73 38.52 6.36 5.15
CA SER A 73 39.59 6.65 6.11
C SER A 73 40.90 6.71 5.33
N ALA A 74 41.28 7.91 4.90
CA ALA A 74 42.65 8.22 4.55
C ALA A 74 43.00 9.55 5.23
N PRO A 75 43.81 9.56 6.31
CA PRO A 75 44.37 10.81 6.80
C PRO A 75 45.42 11.27 5.77
N LYS A 76 45.23 12.46 5.20
CA LYS A 76 46.32 13.21 4.59
C LYS A 76 46.94 14.07 5.68
N GLY A 77 48.15 13.72 6.09
CA GLY A 77 49.03 14.47 6.98
C GLY A 77 50.45 14.01 6.76
#